data_AF-A0A0C2WS83-F1
#
_entry.id   AF-A0A0C2WS83-F1
#
_cell.length_a   1.000
_cell.length_b   1.000
_cell.length_c   1.000
_cell.angle_alpha   90.00
_cell.angle_beta   90.00
_cell.angle_gamma   90.00
#
_symmetry.space_group_name_H-M   'P 1'
#
loop_
_entity.id
_entity.type
_entity.pdbx_description
1 polymer ?
#
loop_
_entity_poly.entity_id
_entity_poly.type
_entity_poly.pdbx_seq_one_letter_code
_entity_poly.pdbx_strand_id
1 'polypeptide(L)'
;MAPELYGVSRVGTAQLIIMESLDEWRELAYYCGESKRTLPASTKVKLVTRLEQILHTLESNGMVHGDFRMNNVMIKAGEEEKAVLIDFDWAGKVGIARYPHNRADLVDYPGRSGGPIEAKDDRELFDSWKITL
;
A
#
# COMPACT_ATOMS: atom_id res chain seq x y z
N MET A 1 0.18 -9.14 0.10
CA MET A 1 -1.17 -9.73 0.17
C MET A 1 -2.18 -8.61 0.06
N ALA A 2 -3.26 -8.86 -0.67
CA ALA A 2 -4.31 -7.91 -1.02
C ALA A 2 -5.67 -8.54 -0.71
N PRO A 3 -6.75 -7.74 -0.64
CA PRO A 3 -8.13 -8.25 -0.60
C PRO A 3 -8.42 -9.18 -1.78
N GLU A 4 -9.30 -10.14 -1.58
CA GLU A 4 -9.73 -11.03 -2.67
C GLU A 4 -10.45 -10.24 -3.78
N LEU A 5 -10.09 -10.47 -5.04
CA LEU A 5 -10.76 -9.87 -6.20
C LEU A 5 -11.89 -10.79 -6.65
N TYR A 6 -13.13 -10.33 -6.54
CA TYR A 6 -14.32 -11.09 -6.94
C TYR A 6 -14.69 -10.88 -8.41
N GLY A 7 -14.37 -9.71 -8.97
CA GLY A 7 -14.64 -9.48 -10.38
C GLY A 7 -14.44 -8.04 -10.84
N VAL A 8 -14.61 -7.86 -12.14
CA VAL A 8 -14.57 -6.56 -12.81
C VAL A 8 -15.85 -6.40 -13.61
N SER A 9 -16.49 -5.26 -13.47
CA SER A 9 -17.66 -4.87 -14.25
C SER A 9 -17.43 -3.52 -14.92
N ARG A 10 -18.24 -3.20 -15.93
CA ARG A 10 -18.20 -1.90 -16.60
C ARG A 10 -19.55 -1.22 -16.47
N VAL A 11 -19.54 0.01 -15.96
CA VAL A 11 -20.73 0.84 -15.83
C VAL A 11 -20.48 2.13 -16.60
N GLY A 12 -20.98 2.17 -17.85
CA GLY A 12 -20.69 3.25 -18.79
C GLY A 12 -19.20 3.35 -19.14
N THR A 13 -18.58 4.47 -18.81
CA THR A 13 -17.13 4.70 -18.99
C THR A 13 -16.29 4.24 -17.81
N ALA A 14 -16.91 3.92 -16.67
CA ALA A 14 -16.20 3.47 -15.47
C ALA A 14 -15.99 1.95 -15.49
N GLN A 15 -14.85 1.51 -14.97
CA GLN A 15 -14.63 0.14 -14.54
C GLN A 15 -14.89 0.05 -13.04
N LEU A 16 -15.69 -0.93 -12.64
CA LEU A 16 -15.95 -1.26 -11.24
C LEU A 16 -15.13 -2.50 -10.89
N ILE A 17 -14.27 -2.37 -9.89
CA ILE A 17 -13.52 -3.49 -9.31
C ILE A 17 -14.27 -3.94 -8.05
N ILE A 18 -14.68 -5.20 -8.00
CA ILE A 18 -15.41 -5.79 -6.89
C ILE A 18 -14.44 -6.67 -6.11
N MET A 19 -14.24 -6.36 -4.83
CA MET A 19 -13.26 -7.02 -3.97
C MET A 19 -13.83 -7.30 -2.57
N GLU A 20 -13.10 -8.05 -1.76
CA GLU A 20 -13.41 -8.30 -0.35
C GLU A 20 -13.66 -7.00 0.41
N SER A 21 -14.77 -6.95 1.16
CA SER A 21 -15.09 -5.82 2.02
C SER A 21 -14.20 -5.84 3.27
N LEU A 22 -13.62 -4.68 3.59
CA LEU A 22 -12.74 -4.50 4.73
C LEU A 22 -13.38 -3.66 5.85
N ASP A 23 -14.68 -3.83 6.11
CA ASP A 23 -15.47 -2.97 7.03
C ASP A 23 -14.87 -2.79 8.44
N GLU A 24 -14.25 -3.85 8.99
CA GLU A 24 -13.61 -3.84 10.31
C GLU A 24 -12.14 -3.40 10.29
N TRP A 25 -11.59 -3.10 9.11
CA TRP A 25 -10.20 -2.69 8.95
C TRP A 25 -10.08 -1.17 8.96
N ARG A 26 -8.87 -0.67 9.25
CA ARG A 26 -8.54 0.76 9.21
C ARG A 26 -7.22 0.96 8.51
N GLU A 27 -7.08 2.06 7.77
CA GLU A 27 -5.81 2.47 7.17
C GLU A 27 -4.74 2.62 8.25
N LEU A 28 -3.49 2.26 7.95
CA LEU A 28 -2.39 2.37 8.91
C LEU A 28 -2.18 3.83 9.36
N ALA A 29 -2.40 4.78 8.46
CA ALA A 29 -2.31 6.22 8.75
C ALA A 29 -3.21 6.63 9.93
N TYR A 30 -4.34 5.94 10.15
CA TYR A 30 -5.23 6.17 11.29
C TYR A 30 -4.53 5.94 12.64
N TYR A 31 -3.55 5.03 12.71
CA TYR A 31 -2.84 4.67 13.94
C TYR A 31 -1.52 5.42 14.14
N CYS A 32 -1.01 6.07 13.09
CA CYS A 32 0.26 6.82 13.10
C CYS A 32 0.07 8.33 13.20
N GLY A 33 -1.16 8.84 13.01
CA GLY A 33 -1.50 10.26 13.15
C GLY A 33 -1.70 10.72 14.60
N GLU A 34 -2.18 11.97 14.77
CA GLU A 34 -2.50 12.56 16.10
C GLU A 34 -3.66 11.87 16.83
N SER A 35 -4.35 10.95 16.15
CA SER A 35 -5.34 10.06 16.71
C SER A 35 -4.70 9.20 17.82
N LYS A 36 -5.10 9.44 19.07
CA LYS A 36 -4.63 8.82 20.33
C LYS A 36 -4.73 7.27 20.43
N ARG A 37 -4.85 6.54 19.32
CA ARG A 37 -4.85 5.07 19.26
C ARG A 37 -3.51 4.59 18.72
N THR A 38 -2.51 4.56 19.58
CA THR A 38 -1.21 3.99 19.26
C THR A 38 -1.31 2.46 19.23
N LEU A 39 -0.69 1.83 18.24
CA LEU A 39 -0.51 0.37 18.23
C LEU A 39 0.49 -0.05 19.32
N PRO A 40 0.27 -1.18 20.02
CA PRO A 40 1.26 -1.75 20.93
C PRO A 40 2.61 -2.01 20.25
N ALA A 41 3.73 -1.92 20.98
CA ALA A 41 5.06 -2.11 20.38
C ALA A 41 5.23 -3.50 19.73
N SER A 42 4.70 -4.55 20.35
CA SER A 42 4.68 -5.91 19.79
C SER A 42 3.93 -5.99 18.46
N THR A 43 2.82 -5.25 18.35
CA THR A 43 2.02 -5.13 17.14
C THR A 43 2.81 -4.48 16.01
N LYS A 44 3.51 -3.39 16.33
CA LYS A 44 4.31 -2.67 15.34
C LYS A 44 5.43 -3.53 14.75
N VAL A 45 6.12 -4.31 15.59
CA VAL A 45 7.16 -5.25 15.13
C VAL A 45 6.58 -6.31 14.18
N LYS A 46 5.44 -6.91 14.54
CA LYS A 46 4.75 -7.88 13.67
C LYS A 46 4.29 -7.25 12.36
N LEU A 47 3.76 -6.04 12.42
CA LEU A 47 3.31 -5.28 11.26
C LEU A 47 4.48 -4.96 10.31
N VAL A 48 5.59 -4.45 10.82
CA VAL A 48 6.80 -4.19 10.02
C VAL A 48 7.27 -5.48 9.34
N THR A 49 7.35 -6.57 10.09
CA THR A 49 7.72 -7.89 9.54
C THR A 49 6.78 -8.31 8.41
N ARG A 50 5.47 -8.08 8.59
CA ARG A 50 4.44 -8.39 7.59
C ARG A 50 4.58 -7.55 6.33
N LEU A 51 4.86 -6.25 6.47
CA LEU A 51 5.03 -5.33 5.35
C LEU A 51 6.29 -5.63 4.56
N GLU A 52 7.39 -5.98 5.22
CA GLU A 52 8.62 -6.46 4.56
C GLU A 52 8.35 -7.72 3.73
N GLN A 53 7.53 -8.66 4.24
CA GLN A 53 7.13 -9.83 3.46
C GLN A 53 6.30 -9.47 2.22
N ILE A 54 5.41 -8.47 2.33
CA ILE A 54 4.61 -8.00 1.20
C ILE A 54 5.53 -7.36 0.15
N LEU A 55 6.43 -6.47 0.55
CA LEU A 55 7.43 -5.86 -0.34
C LEU A 55 8.29 -6.92 -1.01
N HIS A 56 8.84 -7.85 -0.24
CA HIS A 56 9.64 -8.94 -0.78
C HIS A 56 8.87 -9.79 -1.80
N THR A 57 7.57 -10.01 -1.58
CA THR A 57 6.72 -10.71 -2.55
C THR A 57 6.57 -9.92 -3.85
N LEU A 58 6.39 -8.60 -3.80
CA LEU A 58 6.33 -7.76 -4.99
C LEU A 58 7.69 -7.76 -5.73
N GLU A 59 8.77 -7.49 -5.02
CA GLU A 59 10.15 -7.44 -5.54
C GLU A 59 10.55 -8.75 -6.23
N SER A 60 10.32 -9.89 -5.57
CA SER A 60 10.65 -11.21 -6.12
C SER A 60 9.86 -11.59 -7.37
N ASN A 61 8.71 -10.96 -7.60
CA ASN A 61 7.90 -11.15 -8.80
C ASN A 61 8.14 -10.07 -9.87
N GLY A 62 9.10 -9.16 -9.68
CA GLY A 62 9.36 -8.05 -10.61
C GLY A 62 8.20 -7.07 -10.70
N MET A 63 7.44 -6.94 -9.61
CA MET A 63 6.26 -6.08 -9.50
C MET A 63 6.53 -4.90 -8.57
N VAL A 64 5.86 -3.80 -8.84
CA VAL A 64 5.77 -2.62 -7.98
C VAL A 64 4.30 -2.32 -7.70
N HIS A 65 4.02 -1.78 -6.53
CA HIS A 65 2.76 -1.15 -6.19
C HIS A 65 2.70 0.29 -6.71
N GLY A 66 3.80 1.04 -6.59
CA GLY A 66 3.91 2.43 -7.01
C GLY A 66 3.41 3.44 -5.97
N ASP A 67 2.43 3.05 -5.15
CA ASP A 67 1.89 3.91 -4.09
C ASP A 67 1.95 3.26 -2.70
N PHE A 68 3.12 2.76 -2.29
CA PHE A 68 3.30 2.04 -1.02
C PHE A 68 3.31 2.97 0.21
N ARG A 69 2.18 3.66 0.45
CA ARG A 69 1.98 4.58 1.58
C ARG A 69 1.13 3.96 2.68
N MET A 70 1.21 4.52 3.89
CA MET A 70 0.37 4.10 5.03
C MET A 70 -1.12 4.11 4.72
N ASN A 71 -1.60 5.04 3.89
CA ASN A 71 -3.01 5.15 3.50
C ASN A 71 -3.49 3.94 2.68
N ASN A 72 -2.57 3.25 1.99
CA ASN A 72 -2.87 2.10 1.15
C ASN A 72 -2.62 0.77 1.89
N VAL A 73 -2.31 0.83 3.19
CA VAL A 73 -2.15 -0.33 4.04
C VAL A 73 -3.35 -0.40 4.98
N MET A 74 -4.15 -1.45 4.87
CA MET A 74 -5.27 -1.70 5.76
C MET A 74 -4.85 -2.65 6.89
N ILE A 75 -5.23 -2.31 8.12
CA ILE A 75 -4.94 -3.05 9.35
C ILE A 75 -6.24 -3.54 9.98
N LYS A 76 -6.29 -4.82 10.34
CA LYS A 76 -7.30 -5.37 11.26
C LYS A 76 -6.67 -5.54 12.62
N ALA A 77 -7.02 -4.68 13.57
CA ALA A 77 -6.59 -4.81 14.96
C ALA A 77 -7.41 -5.91 15.65
N GLY A 78 -6.73 -6.87 16.27
CA GLY A 78 -7.35 -8.05 16.92
C GLY A 78 -6.29 -9.01 17.45
N GLU A 79 -6.65 -10.28 17.67
CA GLU A 79 -5.73 -11.31 18.19
C GLU A 79 -4.59 -11.66 17.21
N GLU A 80 -4.88 -11.60 15.91
CA GLU A 80 -3.89 -11.66 14.84
C GLU A 80 -3.93 -10.34 14.07
N GLU A 81 -2.88 -9.53 14.17
CA GLU A 81 -2.78 -8.33 13.33
C GLU A 81 -2.55 -8.73 11.89
N LYS A 82 -3.53 -8.39 11.06
CA LYS A 82 -3.45 -8.59 9.64
C LYS A 82 -3.22 -7.25 8.97
N ALA A 83 -2.34 -7.27 7.97
CA ALA A 83 -2.08 -6.15 7.09
C ALA A 83 -2.25 -6.60 5.65
N VAL A 84 -3.02 -5.82 4.89
CA VAL A 84 -3.20 -6.00 3.45
C VAL A 84 -2.95 -4.68 2.73
N LEU A 85 -2.46 -4.78 1.51
CA LEU A 85 -2.25 -3.64 0.63
C LEU A 85 -3.50 -3.46 -0.24
N ILE A 86 -3.91 -2.22 -0.45
CA ILE A 86 -5.03 -1.80 -1.30
C ILE A 86 -4.57 -0.73 -2.30
N ASP A 87 -5.45 -0.34 -3.22
CA ASP A 87 -5.20 0.71 -4.23
C ASP A 87 -4.05 0.39 -5.21
N PHE A 88 -4.29 -0.60 -6.07
CA PHE A 88 -3.32 -1.09 -7.06
C PHE A 88 -3.33 -0.30 -8.39
N ASP A 89 -3.89 0.92 -8.43
CA ASP A 89 -4.07 1.66 -9.68
C ASP A 89 -2.74 2.00 -10.38
N TRP A 90 -1.64 2.10 -9.62
CA TRP A 90 -0.30 2.38 -10.15
C TRP A 90 0.57 1.12 -10.27
N ALA A 91 0.05 -0.01 -9.82
CA ALA A 91 0.81 -1.23 -9.71
C ALA A 91 1.07 -1.86 -11.08
N GLY A 92 2.18 -2.58 -11.21
CA GLY A 92 2.52 -3.28 -12.43
C GLY A 92 3.95 -3.78 -12.42
N LYS A 93 4.47 -4.11 -13.60
CA LYS A 93 5.85 -4.57 -13.75
C LYS A 93 6.83 -3.41 -13.55
N VAL A 94 7.92 -3.68 -12.85
CA VAL A 94 9.05 -2.74 -12.68
C VAL A 94 9.47 -2.16 -14.04
N GLY A 95 9.69 -0.84 -14.09
CA GLY A 95 10.13 -0.12 -15.29
C GLY A 95 9.06 0.03 -16.39
N ILE A 96 7.91 -0.65 -16.25
CA ILE A 96 6.78 -0.57 -17.19
C ILE A 96 5.64 0.23 -16.57
N ALA A 97 5.28 -0.06 -15.31
CA ALA A 97 4.36 0.74 -14.53
C ALA A 97 4.88 2.18 -14.43
N ARG A 98 3.98 3.16 -14.43
CA ARG A 98 4.35 4.57 -14.44
C ARG A 98 3.60 5.32 -13.36
N TYR A 99 4.29 6.28 -12.76
CA TYR A 99 3.64 7.29 -11.94
C TYR A 99 2.63 8.08 -12.80
N PRO A 100 1.47 8.46 -12.25
CA PRO A 100 0.57 9.37 -12.93
C PRO A 100 1.24 10.73 -13.14
N HIS A 101 0.79 11.46 -14.16
CA HIS A 101 1.27 12.81 -14.44
C HIS A 101 0.83 13.81 -13.36
N ASN A 102 -0.37 13.59 -12.82
CA ASN A 102 -0.94 14.40 -11.75
C ASN A 102 -0.96 13.56 -10.48
N ARG A 103 -0.12 13.93 -9.51
CA ARG A 103 -0.04 13.33 -8.18
C ARG A 103 0.12 14.43 -7.14
N ALA A 104 -0.16 14.13 -5.88
CA ALA A 104 -0.02 15.12 -4.83
C ALA A 104 1.45 15.51 -4.61
N ASP A 105 1.73 16.82 -4.64
CA ASP A 105 3.07 17.37 -4.35
C ASP A 105 3.49 17.25 -2.88
N LEU A 106 2.53 16.97 -1.99
CA LEU A 106 2.78 16.76 -0.56
C LEU A 106 3.46 15.43 -0.24
N VAL A 107 3.56 14.52 -1.20
CA VAL A 107 4.25 13.24 -1.03
C VAL A 107 5.52 13.26 -1.87
N ASP A 108 6.65 12.98 -1.22
CA ASP A 108 7.95 12.87 -1.86
C ASP A 108 8.11 11.49 -2.52
N TYR A 109 7.47 11.31 -3.68
CA TYR A 109 7.59 10.07 -4.45
C TYR A 109 9.01 9.95 -5.06
N PRO A 110 9.67 8.79 -4.93
CA PRO A 110 11.04 8.57 -5.44
C PRO A 110 11.27 8.88 -6.93
N GLY A 111 10.28 8.56 -7.77
CA GLY A 111 10.36 8.76 -9.21
C GLY A 111 9.71 10.05 -9.71
N ARG A 112 10.06 10.46 -10.93
CA ARG A 112 9.47 11.64 -11.57
C ARG A 112 8.02 11.42 -12.02
N SER A 113 7.25 12.49 -12.12
CA SER A 113 5.89 12.46 -12.66
C SER A 113 5.87 11.92 -14.10
N GLY A 114 4.93 11.02 -14.42
CA GLY A 114 4.86 10.30 -15.71
C GLY A 114 6.01 9.31 -15.97
N GLY A 115 6.99 9.23 -15.07
CA GLY A 115 8.14 8.36 -15.16
C GLY A 115 7.80 6.90 -14.85
N PRO A 116 8.67 5.96 -15.28
CA PRO A 116 8.58 4.59 -14.81
C PRO A 116 8.73 4.52 -13.28
N ILE A 117 8.07 3.54 -12.68
CA ILE A 117 8.25 3.17 -11.28
C ILE A 117 9.35 2.11 -11.24
N GLU A 118 10.41 2.39 -10.48
CA GLU A 118 11.61 1.56 -10.39
C GLU A 118 11.52 0.57 -9.22
N ALA A 119 12.33 -0.49 -9.24
CA ALA A 119 12.28 -1.58 -8.26
C ALA A 119 12.45 -1.12 -6.80
N LYS A 120 13.16 -0.02 -6.58
CA LYS A 120 13.46 0.51 -5.25
C LYS A 120 12.39 1.45 -4.71
N ASP A 121 11.46 1.92 -5.55
CA ASP A 121 10.59 3.03 -5.21
C ASP A 121 9.62 2.69 -4.07
N ASP A 122 9.03 1.49 -4.08
CA ASP A 122 8.17 1.03 -2.98
C ASP A 122 8.92 0.89 -1.65
N ARG A 123 10.19 0.46 -1.71
CA ARG A 123 11.05 0.32 -0.54
C ARG A 123 11.45 1.69 0.01
N GLU A 124 11.80 2.63 -0.85
CA GLU A 124 12.11 4.01 -0.45
C GLU A 124 10.87 4.68 0.18
N LEU A 125 9.69 4.49 -0.40
CA LEU A 125 8.44 4.92 0.22
C LEU A 125 8.26 4.26 1.58
N PHE A 126 8.38 2.93 1.69
CA PHE A 126 8.21 2.23 2.96
C PHE A 126 9.19 2.73 4.03
N ASP A 127 10.48 2.84 3.71
CA ASP A 127 11.51 3.28 4.65
C ASP A 127 11.29 4.72 5.14
N SER A 128 10.73 5.60 4.28
CA SER A 128 10.43 6.99 4.63
C SER A 128 9.45 7.12 5.81
N TRP A 129 8.54 6.16 5.97
CA TRP A 129 7.48 6.23 6.97
C TRP A 129 7.55 5.12 8.01
N LYS A 130 8.26 4.02 7.74
CA LYS A 130 8.54 2.94 8.70
C LYS A 130 9.16 3.44 10.00
N ILE A 131 9.98 4.49 9.96
CA ILE A 131 10.60 5.10 11.14
C ILE A 131 9.58 5.69 12.14
N THR A 132 8.35 5.92 11.69
CA THR A 132 7.26 6.46 12.51
C THR A 132 6.43 5.37 13.21
N LEU A 133 6.64 4.10 12.85
CA LEU A 133 6.08 2.93 13.55
C LEU A 133 6.95 2.62 14.78
#